data_AF-A0A090SYY3-F1
#
_entry.id   AF-A0A090SYY3-F1
#
_cell.length_a   1.000
_cell.length_b   1.000
_cell.length_c   1.000
_cell.angle_alpha   90.00
_cell.angle_beta   90.00
_cell.angle_gamma   90.00
#
_symmetry.space_group_name_H-M   'P 1'
#
loop_
_entity.id
_entity.type
_entity.pdbx_description
1 polymer ?
#
loop_
_entity_poly.entity_id
_entity_poly.type
_entity_poly.pdbx_seq_one_letter_code
_entity_poly.pdbx_strand_id
1 'polypeptide(L)'
;MINIVDKKAEEAIPAWLRLGFRPFFLLGSIYAVFAVVAWVVMFQHGQPSVLAVPALWWHAHEMIFGFSMAIVVGFVLTAVQTWTGVNGTKHYRLLLLVALWTITRVLFWTPTPLC
;
A
#
# COMPACT_ATOMS: atom_id res chain seq x y z
N MET A 1 37.16 -9.21 -3.58
CA MET A 1 36.54 -8.46 -4.69
C MET A 1 35.71 -7.34 -4.09
N ILE A 2 36.17 -6.10 -4.20
CA ILE A 2 35.42 -4.93 -3.73
C ILE A 2 34.26 -4.75 -4.71
N ASN A 3 33.04 -4.99 -4.24
CA ASN A 3 31.84 -4.72 -4.99
C ASN A 3 31.67 -3.20 -5.08
N ILE A 4 32.29 -2.57 -6.08
CA ILE A 4 32.07 -1.16 -6.40
C ILE A 4 30.69 -1.09 -7.04
N VAL A 5 29.66 -1.18 -6.20
CA VAL A 5 28.32 -0.77 -6.59
C VAL A 5 28.44 0.70 -6.94
N ASP A 6 28.18 1.03 -8.21
CA ASP A 6 28.20 2.39 -8.73
C ASP A 6 27.18 3.24 -7.94
N LYS A 7 27.67 3.95 -6.93
CA LYS A 7 26.87 4.85 -6.07
C LYS A 7 26.07 5.87 -6.90
N LYS A 8 26.60 6.29 -8.05
CA LYS A 8 25.99 7.28 -8.94
C LYS A 8 24.73 6.71 -9.59
N ALA A 9 24.75 5.43 -9.96
CA ALA A 9 23.57 4.73 -10.49
C ALA A 9 22.50 4.47 -9.42
N GLU A 10 22.88 4.30 -8.15
CA GLU A 10 21.92 4.17 -7.04
C GLU A 10 21.31 5.50 -6.58
N GLU A 11 22.06 6.61 -6.65
CA GLU A 11 21.59 7.95 -6.26
C GLU A 11 20.69 8.60 -7.32
N ALA A 12 20.81 8.19 -8.59
CA ALA A 12 19.92 8.63 -9.66
C ALA A 12 18.48 8.09 -9.50
N ILE A 13 18.31 7.00 -8.72
CA ILE A 13 16.99 6.46 -8.40
C ILE A 13 16.45 7.26 -7.22
N PRO A 14 15.28 7.91 -7.36
CA PRO A 14 14.67 8.69 -6.29
C PRO A 14 14.61 7.88 -4.98
N ALA A 15 15.02 8.43 -3.83
CA ALA A 15 15.25 7.69 -2.57
C ALA A 15 14.04 6.88 -2.03
N TRP A 16 12.84 7.26 -2.45
CA TRP A 16 11.54 6.60 -2.27
C TRP A 16 11.32 5.35 -3.15
N LEU A 17 12.08 5.14 -4.22
CA LEU A 17 12.01 3.97 -5.13
C LEU A 17 13.18 3.00 -4.95
N ARG A 18 14.12 3.32 -4.05
CA ARG A 18 15.33 2.52 -3.80
C ARG A 18 15.05 1.21 -3.02
N LEU A 19 14.03 1.22 -2.16
CA LEU A 19 13.51 0.06 -1.44
C LEU A 19 11.99 0.05 -1.51
N GLY A 20 11.40 -1.09 -1.91
CA GLY A 20 9.94 -1.27 -1.98
C GLY A 20 9.23 -1.09 -0.63
N PHE A 21 9.95 -1.23 0.48
CA PHE A 21 9.49 -0.91 1.83
C PHE A 21 8.92 0.51 1.96
N ARG A 22 9.64 1.52 1.45
CA ARG A 22 9.34 2.93 1.73
C ARG A 22 7.99 3.41 1.17
N PRO A 23 7.65 3.19 -0.11
CA PRO A 23 6.40 3.68 -0.67
C PRO A 23 5.20 2.91 -0.11
N PHE A 24 5.30 1.59 0.08
CA PHE A 24 4.18 0.81 0.63
C PHE A 24 3.89 1.13 2.09
N PHE A 25 4.92 1.32 2.92
CA PHE A 25 4.71 1.74 4.31
C PHE A 25 4.15 3.16 4.38
N LEU A 26 4.69 4.11 3.60
CA LEU A 26 4.23 5.49 3.63
C LEU A 26 2.79 5.62 3.09
N LEU A 27 2.47 4.98 1.96
CA LEU A 27 1.12 4.96 1.42
C LEU A 27 0.15 4.21 2.33
N GLY A 28 0.57 3.07 2.89
CA GLY A 28 -0.23 2.32 3.85
C GLY A 28 -0.54 3.13 5.11
N SER A 29 0.45 3.81 5.69
CA SER A 29 0.25 4.69 6.85
C SER A 29 -0.67 5.86 6.56
N ILE A 30 -0.49 6.56 5.43
CA ILE A 30 -1.38 7.65 5.02
C ILE A 30 -2.81 7.13 4.85
N TYR A 31 -2.97 5.99 4.19
CA TYR A 31 -4.26 5.36 4.00
C TYR A 31 -4.92 4.98 5.33
N ALA A 32 -4.15 4.43 6.29
CA ALA A 32 -4.65 4.11 7.61
C ALA A 32 -5.17 5.35 8.35
N VAL A 33 -4.43 6.46 8.29
CA VAL A 33 -4.88 7.74 8.88
C VAL A 33 -6.21 8.17 8.27
N PHE A 34 -6.35 8.16 6.95
CA PHE A 34 -7.61 8.51 6.29
C PHE A 34 -8.76 7.59 6.68
N ALA A 35 -8.55 6.28 6.67
CA ALA A 35 -9.59 5.30 7.00
C ALA A 35 -10.02 5.37 8.47
N VAL A 36 -9.09 5.63 9.40
CA VAL A 36 -9.40 5.85 10.82
C VAL A 36 -10.18 7.14 11.01
N VAL A 37 -9.74 8.25 10.42
CA VAL A 37 -10.44 9.55 10.53
C VAL A 37 -11.85 9.44 9.96
N ALA A 38 -12.01 8.83 8.77
CA ALA A 38 -13.31 8.60 8.17
C ALA A 38 -14.22 7.76 9.07
N TRP A 39 -13.70 6.68 9.66
CA TRP A 39 -14.46 5.86 10.59
C TRP A 39 -14.87 6.61 11.87
N VAL A 40 -13.98 7.43 12.46
CA VAL A 40 -14.31 8.25 13.63
C VAL A 40 -15.45 9.22 13.34
N VAL A 41 -15.44 9.86 12.16
CA VAL A 41 -16.53 10.74 11.72
C VAL A 41 -17.84 9.95 11.59
N MET A 42 -17.81 8.76 10.97
CA MET A 42 -19.00 7.89 10.86
C MET A 42 -19.49 7.41 12.23
N PHE A 43 -18.58 7.15 13.18
CA PHE A 43 -18.94 6.73 14.52
C PHE A 43 -19.64 7.85 15.30
N GLN A 44 -19.22 9.12 15.12
CA GLN A 44 -19.84 10.27 15.78
C GLN A 44 -21.16 10.72 15.13
N HIS A 45 -21.25 10.67 13.80
CA HIS A 45 -22.40 11.16 13.03
C HIS A 45 -23.44 10.08 12.66
N GLY A 46 -23.15 8.81 12.97
CA GLY A 46 -24.00 7.67 12.65
C GLY A 46 -23.71 7.04 11.28
N GLN A 47 -24.43 5.97 10.97
CA GLN A 47 -24.21 5.18 9.76
C GLN A 47 -24.44 6.01 8.49
N PRO A 48 -23.43 6.21 7.62
CA PRO A 48 -23.60 6.93 6.37
C PRO A 48 -24.44 6.11 5.37
N SER A 49 -25.40 6.77 4.70
CA SER A 49 -26.29 6.14 3.70
C SER A 49 -25.57 5.68 2.43
N VAL A 50 -24.35 6.19 2.19
CA VAL A 50 -23.52 5.81 1.04
C VAL A 50 -22.86 4.44 1.21
N LEU A 51 -22.73 3.94 2.45
CA LEU A 51 -22.18 2.61 2.72
C LEU A 51 -23.29 1.56 2.68
N ALA A 52 -23.13 0.57 1.80
CA ALA A 52 -24.01 -0.60 1.73
C ALA A 52 -23.83 -1.60 2.90
N VAL A 53 -22.80 -1.41 3.72
CA VAL A 53 -22.44 -2.26 4.87
C VAL A 53 -22.23 -1.42 6.13
N PRO A 54 -22.36 -1.98 7.35
CA PRO A 54 -22.12 -1.22 8.57
C PRO A 54 -20.70 -0.61 8.58
N ALA A 55 -20.57 0.62 9.06
CA ALA A 55 -19.31 1.37 9.07
C ALA A 55 -18.19 0.64 9.81
N LEU A 56 -18.52 -0.14 10.85
CA LEU A 56 -17.57 -1.00 11.56
C LEU A 56 -16.99 -2.11 10.67
N TRP A 57 -17.84 -2.76 9.87
CA TRP A 57 -17.41 -3.81 8.94
C TRP A 57 -16.55 -3.23 7.82
N TRP A 58 -16.92 -2.05 7.31
CA TRP A 58 -16.10 -1.32 6.35
C TRP A 58 -14.72 -0.99 6.92
N HIS A 59 -14.67 -0.41 8.13
CA HIS A 59 -13.41 -0.06 8.78
C HIS A 59 -12.50 -1.28 8.99
N ALA A 60 -13.04 -2.40 9.50
CA ALA A 60 -12.27 -3.63 9.67
C ALA A 60 -11.70 -4.14 8.34
N HIS A 61 -12.51 -4.10 7.27
CA HIS A 61 -12.08 -4.49 5.93
C HIS A 61 -10.93 -3.60 5.43
N GLU A 62 -11.02 -2.27 5.59
CA GLU A 62 -9.96 -1.36 5.14
C GLU A 62 -8.68 -1.48 5.98
N MET A 63 -8.78 -1.80 7.28
CA MET A 63 -7.60 -2.04 8.11
C MET A 63 -6.89 -3.35 7.74
N ILE A 64 -7.63 -4.44 7.53
CA ILE A 64 -7.06 -5.76 7.20
C ILE A 64 -6.53 -5.77 5.76
N PHE A 65 -7.37 -5.43 4.78
CA PHE A 65 -7.01 -5.57 3.38
C PHE A 65 -6.30 -4.33 2.82
N GLY A 66 -6.66 -3.13 3.28
CA GLY A 66 -6.03 -1.90 2.83
C GLY A 66 -4.67 -1.73 3.47
N PHE A 67 -4.65 -1.55 4.79
CA PHE A 67 -3.43 -1.24 5.54
C PHE A 67 -2.52 -2.46 5.75
N SER A 68 -3.00 -3.54 6.38
CA SER A 68 -2.12 -4.66 6.74
C SER A 68 -1.50 -5.33 5.52
N MET A 69 -2.27 -5.56 4.45
CA MET A 69 -1.71 -6.14 3.22
C MET A 69 -0.70 -5.22 2.52
N ALA A 70 -0.86 -3.89 2.58
CA ALA A 70 0.14 -2.97 2.05
C ALA A 70 1.48 -3.11 2.79
N ILE A 71 1.43 -3.24 4.12
CA ILE A 71 2.61 -3.50 4.95
C ILE A 71 3.22 -4.87 4.65
N VAL A 72 2.40 -5.92 4.54
CA VAL A 72 2.88 -7.28 4.21
C VAL A 72 3.59 -7.29 2.87
N VAL A 73 3.03 -6.65 1.84
CA VAL A 73 3.66 -6.54 0.52
C VAL A 73 4.98 -5.77 0.60
N GLY A 74 5.01 -4.62 1.28
CA GLY A 74 6.24 -3.85 1.49
C GLY A 74 7.33 -4.64 2.22
N PHE A 75 6.93 -5.45 3.21
CA PHE A 75 7.83 -6.33 3.96
C PHE A 75 8.35 -7.47 3.09
N VAL A 76 7.48 -8.22 2.42
CA VAL A 76 7.85 -9.38 1.57
C VAL A 76 8.77 -8.94 0.43
N LEU A 77 8.47 -7.82 -0.24
CA LEU A 77 9.31 -7.29 -1.32
C LEU A 77 10.72 -6.94 -0.85
N THR A 78 10.89 -6.62 0.43
CA THR A 78 12.18 -6.32 1.04
C THR A 78 12.86 -7.59 1.56
N ALA A 79 12.12 -8.46 2.25
CA ALA A 79 12.62 -9.72 2.79
C ALA A 79 13.12 -10.67 1.70
N VAL A 80 12.42 -10.76 0.56
CA VAL A 80 12.82 -11.59 -0.58
C VAL A 80 14.15 -11.11 -1.17
N GLN A 81 14.39 -9.80 -1.24
CA GLN A 81 15.68 -9.25 -1.70
C GLN A 81 16.81 -9.65 -0.76
N THR A 82 16.58 -9.54 0.54
CA THR A 82 17.56 -9.93 1.57
C THR A 82 17.89 -11.42 1.52
N TRP A 83 16.90 -12.29 1.30
CA TRP A 83 17.11 -13.74 1.30
C TRP A 83 17.66 -14.30 -0.01
N THR A 84 17.31 -13.70 -1.15
CA THR A 84 17.74 -14.19 -2.47
C THR A 84 19.04 -13.53 -2.95
N GLY A 85 19.43 -12.38 -2.40
CA GLY A 85 20.58 -11.61 -2.87
C GLY A 85 20.41 -11.05 -4.30
N VAL A 86 19.24 -11.24 -4.92
CA VAL A 86 18.91 -10.74 -6.25
C VAL A 86 18.43 -9.30 -6.11
N ASN A 87 18.98 -8.41 -6.93
CA ASN A 87 18.53 -7.03 -7.03
C ASN A 87 17.01 -7.00 -7.25
N GLY A 88 16.29 -6.42 -6.28
CA GLY A 88 14.85 -6.48 -6.24
C GLY A 88 14.13 -5.89 -7.43
N THR A 89 12.81 -6.11 -7.48
CA THR A 89 11.90 -5.55 -8.46
C THR A 89 11.86 -4.02 -8.35
N LYS A 90 12.77 -3.33 -9.05
CA LYS A 90 12.86 -1.86 -9.09
C LYS A 90 11.91 -1.28 -10.13
N HIS A 91 11.50 -0.03 -9.92
CA HIS A 91 10.78 0.82 -10.88
C HIS A 91 9.37 0.33 -11.28
N TYR A 92 9.19 -0.20 -12.49
CA TYR A 92 7.87 -0.32 -13.11
C TYR A 92 6.97 -1.37 -12.44
N ARG A 93 7.54 -2.49 -11.97
CA ARG A 93 6.75 -3.56 -11.33
C ARG A 93 6.22 -3.16 -9.96
N LEU A 94 6.95 -2.30 -9.25
CA LEU A 94 6.49 -1.74 -7.99
C LEU A 94 5.33 -0.77 -8.22
N LEU A 95 5.45 0.09 -9.23
CA LEU A 95 4.38 1.01 -9.65
C LEU A 95 3.11 0.26 -10.05
N LEU A 96 3.24 -0.87 -10.76
CA LEU A 96 2.11 -1.71 -11.15
C LEU A 96 1.38 -2.30 -9.93
N LEU A 97 2.13 -2.76 -8.92
CA LEU A 97 1.53 -3.26 -7.67
C LEU A 97 0.84 -2.16 -6.87
N VAL A 98 1.45 -0.96 -6.81
CA VAL A 98 0.83 0.20 -6.16
C VAL A 98 -0.45 0.60 -6.91
N ALA A 99 -0.39 0.71 -8.23
CA ALA A 99 -1.55 1.05 -9.06
C ALA A 99 -2.67 0.03 -8.90
N LEU A 100 -2.37 -1.27 -8.91
CA LEU A 100 -3.34 -2.34 -8.71
C LEU A 100 -3.99 -2.26 -7.31
N TRP A 101 -3.19 -1.98 -6.28
CA TRP A 101 -3.68 -1.76 -4.92
C TRP A 101 -4.58 -0.52 -4.83
N THR A 102 -4.22 0.59 -5.46
CA THR A 102 -5.06 1.80 -5.46
C THR A 102 -6.36 1.60 -6.25
N ILE A 103 -6.30 0.93 -7.40
CA ILE A 103 -7.48 0.65 -8.24
C ILE A 103 -8.51 -0.17 -7.47
N THR A 104 -8.08 -1.23 -6.76
CA THR A 104 -8.99 -2.05 -5.95
C THR A 104 -9.68 -1.25 -4.83
N ARG A 105 -9.02 -0.23 -4.27
CA ARG A 105 -9.63 0.65 -3.26
C ARG A 105 -10.62 1.64 -3.86
N VAL A 106 -10.32 2.19 -5.04
CA VAL A 106 -11.25 3.07 -5.77
C VAL A 106 -12.46 2.28 -6.26
N LEU A 107 -12.27 1.05 -6.72
CA LEU A 107 -13.35 0.18 -7.19
C LEU A 107 -14.34 -0.19 -6.08
N PHE A 108 -13.89 -0.27 -4.83
CA PHE A 108 -14.79 -0.52 -3.69
C PHE A 108 -15.87 0.57 -3.56
N TRP A 109 -15.58 1.80 -4.00
CA TRP A 109 -16.52 2.91 -3.99
C TRP A 109 -17.37 3.01 -5.27
N THR A 110 -17.08 2.19 -6.29
CA THR A 110 -17.87 2.16 -7.52
C THR A 110 -18.94 1.08 -7.44
N PRO A 111 -20.19 1.35 -7.90
CA PRO A 111 -21.27 0.38 -7.91
C PRO A 111 -21.10 -0.74 -8.95
N THR A 112 -19.91 -0.89 -9.55
CA THR A 112 -19.63 -1.87 -10.59
C THR A 112 -19.52 -3.28 -9.98
N PRO A 113 -20.37 -4.24 -10.37
CA PRO A 113 -20.24 -5.62 -9.94
C PRO A 113 -19.08 -6.25 -10.72
N LEU A 114 -17.87 -6.20 -10.17
CA LEU A 114 -16.78 -7.09 -10.60
C LEU A 114 -16.71 -8.25 -9.60
N CYS A 115 -17.69 -9.14 -9.72
CA CYS A 115 -17.69 -10.48 -9.15
C CYS A 115 -18.00 -11.45 -10.27
#